data_AF-A0A2V8Y3Q5-F1
#
_entry.id   AF-A0A2V8Y3Q5-F1
#
_cell.length_a   1.000
_cell.length_b   1.000
_cell.length_c   1.000
_cell.angle_alpha   90.00
_cell.angle_beta   90.00
_cell.angle_gamma   90.00
#
_symmetry.space_group_name_H-M   'P 1'
#
loop_
_entity.id
_entity.type
_entity.pdbx_description
1 polymer ?
#
loop_
_entity_poly.entity_id
_entity_poly.type
_entity_poly.pdbx_seq_one_letter_code
_entity_poly.pdbx_strand_id
1 'polypeptide(L)'
;MGAFVTSELLGERYADENALKALADLGKSARLPARAAVPHGLEALAKATPDESLRRVAIDQLQELQKSEFEEVRNEALISLKKLGH
;
A
#
# COMPACT_ATOMS: atom_id res chain seq x y z
N MET A 1 7.54 8.22 -9.90
CA MET A 1 8.89 8.23 -9.32
C MET A 1 8.87 8.75 -7.89
N GLY A 2 8.62 10.05 -7.63
CA GLY A 2 8.64 10.60 -6.25
C GLY A 2 7.71 9.90 -5.25
N ALA A 3 6.43 9.71 -5.59
CA ALA A 3 5.47 9.03 -4.72
C ALA A 3 5.83 7.56 -4.44
N PHE A 4 6.41 6.85 -5.41
CA PHE A 4 6.87 5.47 -5.25
C PHE A 4 8.01 5.38 -4.21
N VAL A 5 9.01 6.26 -4.35
CA VAL A 5 10.14 6.35 -3.41
C VAL A 5 9.67 6.74 -2.00
N THR A 6 8.69 7.65 -1.88
CA THR A 6 8.13 8.04 -0.58
C THR A 6 7.34 6.90 0.08
N SER A 7 6.57 6.14 -0.71
CA SER A 7 5.82 4.98 -0.23
C SER A 7 6.74 3.85 0.27
N GLU A 8 7.82 3.55 -0.44
CA GLU A 8 8.81 2.55 0.01
C GLU A 8 9.57 3.03 1.25
N LEU A 9 9.99 4.30 1.31
CA LEU A 9 10.66 4.85 2.50
C LEU A 9 9.76 4.84 3.75
N LEU A 10 8.48 5.13 3.61
CA LEU A 10 7.50 5.04 4.71
C LEU A 10 7.28 3.59 5.15
N GLY A 11 7.11 2.67 4.18
CA GLY A 11 6.91 1.25 4.47
C GLY A 11 8.12 0.57 5.12
N GLU A 12 9.34 0.90 4.70
CA GLU A 12 10.56 0.24 5.21
C GLU A 12 11.15 0.88 6.47
N ARG A 13 11.12 2.23 6.60
CA ARG A 13 11.75 2.91 7.76
C ARG A 13 10.78 3.32 8.87
N TYR A 14 9.49 3.44 8.56
CA TYR A 14 8.47 3.95 9.47
C TYR A 14 7.24 3.05 9.45
N ALA A 15 7.43 1.73 9.52
CA ALA A 15 6.38 0.70 9.43
C ALA A 15 5.39 0.71 10.62
N ASP A 16 4.80 1.87 10.88
CA ASP A 16 3.97 2.24 12.01
C ASP A 16 2.59 2.75 11.53
N GLU A 17 1.71 3.07 12.49
CA GLU A 17 0.37 3.58 12.24
C GLU A 17 0.33 4.86 11.39
N ASN A 18 1.37 5.70 11.46
CA ASN A 18 1.41 6.95 10.71
C ASN A 18 1.69 6.71 9.24
N ALA A 19 2.57 5.77 8.90
CA ALA A 19 2.80 5.37 7.51
C ALA A 19 1.54 4.74 6.90
N LEU A 20 0.85 3.87 7.65
CA LEU A 20 -0.41 3.29 7.21
C LEU A 20 -1.47 4.37 6.94
N LYS A 21 -1.60 5.35 7.85
CA LYS A 21 -2.53 6.48 7.69
C LYS A 21 -2.18 7.34 6.47
N ALA A 22 -0.90 7.65 6.27
CA ALA A 22 -0.45 8.43 5.11
C ALA A 22 -0.74 7.72 3.79
N LEU A 23 -0.54 6.40 3.71
CA LEU A 23 -0.86 5.60 2.53
C LEU A 23 -2.38 5.55 2.28
N ALA A 24 -3.19 5.41 3.33
CA ALA A 24 -4.64 5.43 3.21
C ALA A 24 -5.17 6.80 2.73
N ASP A 25 -4.61 7.90 3.24
CA ASP A 25 -4.97 9.26 2.82
C ASP A 25 -4.56 9.52 1.36
N LEU A 26 -3.40 8.99 0.94
CA LEU A 26 -2.94 9.05 -0.45
C LEU A 26 -3.88 8.28 -1.39
N GLY A 27 -4.32 7.08 -0.98
CA GLY A 27 -5.28 6.27 -1.74
C GLY A 27 -6.61 6.98 -1.98
N LYS A 28 -7.08 7.77 -1.02
CA LYS A 28 -8.33 8.53 -1.13
C LYS A 28 -8.18 9.80 -1.95
N SER A 29 -7.11 10.57 -1.74
CA SER A 29 -7.02 11.95 -2.21
C SER A 29 -6.21 12.15 -3.50
N ALA A 30 -5.29 11.23 -3.81
CA ALA A 30 -4.36 11.44 -4.92
C ALA A 30 -5.03 11.25 -6.28
N ARG A 31 -4.47 11.86 -7.33
CA ARG A 31 -4.81 11.54 -8.73
C ARG A 31 -3.95 10.37 -9.22
N LEU A 32 -4.37 9.70 -10.29
CA LEU A 32 -3.45 8.85 -11.05
C LEU A 32 -2.26 9.71 -11.54
N PRO A 33 -1.01 9.21 -11.52
CA PRO A 33 -0.60 7.82 -11.19
C PRO A 33 -0.29 7.59 -9.70
N ALA A 34 -0.36 8.60 -8.84
CA ALA A 34 0.06 8.48 -7.44
C ALA A 34 -0.79 7.46 -6.64
N ARG A 35 -2.09 7.31 -6.97
CA ARG A 35 -2.92 6.23 -6.39
C ARG A 35 -2.41 4.83 -6.72
N ALA A 36 -1.80 4.62 -7.90
CA ALA A 36 -1.25 3.32 -8.29
C ALA A 36 0.04 2.96 -7.52
N ALA A 37 0.66 3.93 -6.84
CA ALA A 37 1.82 3.67 -5.96
C ALA A 37 1.42 3.24 -4.54
N VAL A 38 0.13 3.35 -4.17
CA VAL A 38 -0.36 2.98 -2.83
C VAL A 38 -0.23 1.49 -2.55
N PRO A 39 -0.59 0.58 -3.48
CA PRO A 39 -0.38 -0.85 -3.28
C PRO A 39 1.05 -1.22 -2.92
N HIS A 40 2.06 -0.64 -3.57
CA HIS A 40 3.46 -0.90 -3.24
C HIS A 40 3.84 -0.42 -1.84
N GLY A 41 3.33 0.73 -1.39
CA GLY A 41 3.56 1.21 -0.03
C GLY A 41 2.97 0.27 1.03
N LEU A 42 1.76 -0.23 0.78
CA LEU A 42 1.11 -1.21 1.65
C LEU A 42 1.84 -2.56 1.64
N GLU A 43 2.34 -3.00 0.48
CA GLU A 43 3.19 -4.19 0.35
C GLU A 43 4.46 -4.07 1.22
N ALA A 44 5.17 -2.95 1.09
CA ALA A 44 6.40 -2.68 1.84
C ALA A 44 6.12 -2.64 3.35
N LEU A 45 5.06 -1.94 3.77
CA LEU A 45 4.64 -1.88 5.17
C LEU A 45 4.30 -3.27 5.73
N ALA A 46 3.52 -4.06 4.98
CA ALA A 46 3.15 -5.42 5.39
C ALA A 46 4.36 -6.35 5.48
N LYS A 47 5.42 -6.14 4.70
CA LYS A 47 6.67 -6.91 4.80
C LYS A 47 7.53 -6.47 5.99
N ALA A 48 7.66 -5.17 6.21
CA ALA A 48 8.62 -4.62 7.16
C ALA A 48 8.12 -4.52 8.60
N THR A 49 6.81 -4.32 8.81
CA THR A 49 6.28 -4.12 10.17
C THR A 49 6.40 -5.39 11.03
N PRO A 50 6.84 -5.31 12.30
CA PRO A 50 6.78 -6.42 13.24
C PRO A 50 5.37 -6.59 13.84
N ASP A 51 4.51 -5.58 13.73
CA ASP A 51 3.16 -5.59 14.30
C ASP A 51 2.19 -6.37 13.40
N GLU A 52 1.68 -7.48 13.92
CA GLU A 52 0.75 -8.34 13.19
C GLU A 52 -0.59 -7.64 12.88
N SER A 53 -1.04 -6.73 13.76
CA SER A 53 -2.26 -5.96 13.54
C SER A 53 -2.09 -4.99 12.38
N LEU A 54 -0.97 -4.28 12.31
CA LEU A 54 -0.66 -3.37 11.20
C LEU A 54 -0.49 -4.13 9.89
N ARG A 55 0.19 -5.29 9.93
CA ARG A 55 0.32 -6.18 8.77
C ARG A 55 -1.04 -6.57 8.21
N ARG A 56 -1.95 -7.00 9.09
CA ARG A 56 -3.29 -7.42 8.71
C ARG A 56 -4.09 -6.27 8.09
N VAL A 57 -4.06 -5.09 8.70
CA VAL A 57 -4.75 -3.92 8.14
C VAL A 57 -4.20 -3.53 6.76
N ALA A 58 -2.89 -3.63 6.54
CA ALA A 58 -2.30 -3.36 5.24
C ALA A 58 -2.75 -4.36 4.17
N ILE A 59 -2.82 -5.65 4.52
CA ILE A 59 -3.34 -6.70 3.65
C ILE A 59 -4.83 -6.48 3.34
N ASP A 60 -5.64 -6.16 4.34
CA ASP A 60 -7.08 -5.89 4.16
C ASP A 60 -7.28 -4.69 3.22
N GLN A 61 -6.47 -3.63 3.34
CA GLN A 61 -6.51 -2.50 2.41
C GLN A 61 -6.12 -2.89 0.98
N LEU A 62 -5.11 -3.74 0.81
CA LEU A 62 -4.74 -4.28 -0.51
C LEU A 62 -5.89 -5.10 -1.13
N GLN A 63 -6.59 -5.90 -0.31
CA GLN A 63 -7.75 -6.68 -0.75
C GLN A 63 -8.95 -5.81 -1.15
N GLU A 64 -9.08 -4.61 -0.59
CA GLU A 64 -10.07 -3.63 -1.05
C GLU A 64 -9.61 -2.93 -2.33
N LEU A 65 -8.33 -2.58 -2.46
CA LEU A 65 -7.80 -1.93 -3.66
C LEU A 65 -7.86 -2.83 -4.90
N GLN A 66 -7.81 -4.15 -4.76
CA GLN A 66 -8.01 -5.07 -5.90
C GLN A 66 -9.43 -4.97 -6.51
N LYS A 67 -10.39 -4.36 -5.81
CA LYS A 67 -11.75 -4.10 -6.30
C LYS A 67 -11.89 -2.70 -6.92
N SER A 68 -10.80 -1.93 -7.00
CA SER A 68 -10.79 -0.58 -7.56
C SER A 68 -11.31 -0.55 -9.00
N GLU A 69 -12.08 0.49 -9.32
CA GLU A 69 -12.54 0.79 -10.69
C GLU A 69 -11.36 1.13 -11.61
N PHE A 70 -10.31 1.75 -11.07
CA PHE A 70 -9.09 2.08 -11.80
C PHE A 70 -8.25 0.82 -12.00
N GLU A 71 -8.00 0.47 -13.27
CA GLU A 71 -7.29 -0.74 -13.66
C GLU A 71 -5.85 -0.76 -13.14
N GLU A 72 -5.14 0.37 -13.19
CA GLU A 72 -3.77 0.46 -12.71
C GLU A 72 -3.68 0.17 -11.21
N VAL A 73 -4.60 0.72 -10.42
CA VAL A 73 -4.63 0.49 -8.96
C VAL A 73 -4.95 -0.97 -8.65
N ARG A 74 -5.91 -1.55 -9.38
CA ARG A 74 -6.31 -2.95 -9.21
C ARG A 74 -5.17 -3.90 -9.55
N ASN A 75 -4.47 -3.67 -10.66
CA ASN A 75 -3.35 -4.50 -11.09
C ASN A 75 -2.20 -4.46 -10.08
N GLU A 76 -1.85 -3.28 -9.58
CA GLU A 76 -0.79 -3.14 -8.58
C GLU A 76 -1.17 -3.77 -7.23
N ALA A 77 -2.45 -3.72 -6.84
CA ALA A 77 -2.95 -4.42 -5.65
C ALA A 77 -2.84 -5.94 -5.78
N LEU A 78 -3.22 -6.51 -6.92
CA LEU A 78 -3.10 -7.95 -7.18
C LEU A 78 -1.63 -8.41 -7.18
N ILE A 79 -0.74 -7.63 -7.80
CA ILE A 79 0.71 -7.90 -7.79
C ILE A 79 1.25 -7.90 -6.36
N SER A 80 0.83 -6.91 -5.56
CA SER A 80 1.28 -6.75 -4.17
C SER A 80 0.80 -7.91 -3.28
N LEU A 81 -0.48 -8.30 -3.38
CA LEU A 81 -1.05 -9.45 -2.65
C LEU A 81 -0.32 -10.75 -2.99
N LYS A 82 -0.10 -11.00 -4.29
CA LYS A 82 0.63 -12.19 -4.75
C LYS A 82 2.02 -12.29 -4.14
N LYS A 83 2.74 -11.17 -3.99
CA LYS A 83 4.07 -11.14 -3.35
C LYS A 83 4.02 -11.37 -1.84
N LEU A 84 2.88 -11.13 -1.20
CA LEU A 84 2.62 -11.42 0.21
C LEU A 84 2.09 -12.84 0.44
N GLY A 85 1.75 -13.58 -0.63
CA GLY A 85 1.20 -14.92 -0.56
C GLY A 85 -0.31 -14.99 -0.37
N HIS A 86 -1.04 -13.93 -0.76
CA HIS A 86 -2.50 -13.82 -0.75
C HIS A 86 -3.05 -13.75 -2.17
#